data_AF-A0A0F9Q4K9-F1
#
_entry.id   AF-A0A0F9Q4K9-F1
#
_cell.length_a   1.000
_cell.length_b   1.000
_cell.length_c   1.000
_cell.angle_alpha   90.00
_cell.angle_beta   90.00
_cell.angle_gamma   90.00
#
_symmetry.space_group_name_H-M   'P 1'
#
loop_
_entity.id
_entity.type
_entity.pdbx_description
1 polymer ?
#
loop_
_entity_poly.entity_id
_entity_poly.type
_entity_poly.pdbx_seq_one_letter_code
_entity_poly.pdbx_strand_id
1 'polypeptide(L)'
;MPYSLLQELTLLERNVANQGDIKKFIAMVQERTTRDDVKKWLKSNLRNWIINFYKAATPVEVTSHSPEWLVKAVSAGQDVVDVDLNDRFRQEVEHTVDYLNSLERGEITRIAVPDAIKQADEWTKRLIKQGEKVHEEEGSTKLVMELPNGFGVVRLITDDAFKREGAKMGHCVGSYCSGFEEGRYEIYSLRDNKNDPHGTIEISGKGKLLGRDIRQIKGRGNRALVRKYWELAWSFVDKFKLKIDYDYENIGLYKIKNKLYPYTKLPKDAKISGNLDLSRLSGFTLPEGLEVGGTLDLHGTDIKALPAGLKVSGSLYLSNTKIKTLPNNLKVGEDLYLMNTLVTKLPSGLEVSDDLVITNTPVTDIPEDAQIQGDVIGLGHQYKDPKINKPAEGWHEGHWVDLPHYHGDRE
;
A
#
# COMPACT_ATOMS: atom_id res chain seq x y z
N MET A 1 -39.98 31.08 -3.42
CA MET A 1 -38.84 31.77 -2.77
C MET A 1 -37.76 31.96 -3.83
N PRO A 2 -37.44 33.20 -4.25
CA PRO A 2 -36.53 33.40 -5.35
C PRO A 2 -35.07 33.33 -4.89
N TYR A 3 -34.33 32.56 -5.66
CA TYR A 3 -32.92 32.59 -6.07
C TYR A 3 -32.13 33.92 -5.86
N SER A 4 -32.02 34.44 -4.63
CA SER A 4 -31.24 35.66 -4.36
C SER A 4 -30.35 35.59 -3.10
N LEU A 5 -29.93 34.39 -2.69
CA LEU A 5 -29.02 34.18 -1.55
C LEU A 5 -27.82 33.27 -1.87
N LEU A 6 -27.55 33.03 -3.16
CA LEU A 6 -26.46 32.13 -3.63
C LEU A 6 -25.44 32.81 -4.57
N GLN A 7 -25.29 34.13 -4.48
CA GLN A 7 -24.14 34.83 -5.06
C GLN A 7 -23.52 35.70 -3.97
N GLU A 8 -22.20 35.58 -3.82
CA GLU A 8 -21.31 36.22 -2.82
C GLU A 8 -20.90 35.39 -1.59
N LEU A 9 -20.78 34.07 -1.72
CA LEU A 9 -19.61 33.41 -1.12
C LEU A 9 -18.46 33.59 -2.11
N THR A 10 -17.73 34.70 -1.96
CA THR A 10 -16.34 34.76 -2.38
C THR A 10 -15.65 33.51 -1.83
N LEU A 11 -15.32 32.57 -2.73
CA LEU A 11 -14.52 31.38 -2.43
C LEU A 11 -13.16 31.88 -1.92
N LEU A 12 -13.06 32.13 -0.62
CA LEU A 12 -11.78 32.25 0.06
C LEU A 12 -11.03 30.96 -0.26
N GLU A 13 -9.85 31.08 -0.86
CA GLU A 13 -8.92 29.95 -0.97
C GLU A 13 -8.85 29.32 0.43
N ARG A 14 -9.16 28.03 0.55
CA ARG A 14 -8.99 27.31 1.81
C ARG A 14 -7.56 27.58 2.30
N ASN A 15 -7.37 27.92 3.58
CA ASN A 15 -6.02 28.11 4.09
C ASN A 15 -5.33 26.75 4.15
N VAL A 16 -4.55 26.45 3.12
CA VAL A 16 -3.80 25.20 2.99
C VAL A 16 -2.34 25.50 3.34
N ALA A 17 -1.80 24.83 4.36
CA ALA A 17 -0.43 25.04 4.82
C ALA A 17 0.61 24.46 3.86
N ASN A 18 0.32 23.31 3.26
CA ASN A 18 1.25 22.58 2.40
C ASN A 18 1.11 22.94 0.91
N GLN A 19 0.73 24.19 0.57
CA GLN A 19 0.65 24.66 -0.83
C GLN A 19 1.95 24.48 -1.62
N GLY A 20 3.11 24.56 -0.95
CA GLY A 20 4.41 24.29 -1.55
C GLY A 20 4.53 22.85 -2.06
N ASP A 21 4.03 21.89 -1.29
CA ASP A 21 4.07 20.47 -1.64
C ASP A 21 3.04 20.12 -2.71
N ILE A 22 1.87 20.76 -2.68
CA ILE A 22 0.91 20.71 -3.79
C ILE A 22 1.56 21.22 -5.08
N LYS A 23 2.30 22.34 -5.04
CA LYS A 23 2.99 22.87 -6.22
C LYS A 23 4.05 21.91 -6.76
N LYS A 24 4.85 21.29 -5.88
CA LYS A 24 5.83 20.27 -6.27
C LYS A 24 5.14 19.04 -6.88
N PHE A 25 4.05 18.59 -6.26
CA PHE A 25 3.26 17.47 -6.76
C PHE A 25 2.70 17.76 -8.16
N ILE A 26 2.12 18.94 -8.39
CA ILE A 26 1.64 19.35 -9.72
C ILE A 26 2.78 19.35 -10.74
N ALA A 27 3.96 19.90 -10.40
CA ALA A 27 5.10 19.90 -11.31
C ALA A 27 5.54 18.47 -11.66
N MET A 28 5.62 17.59 -10.68
CA MET A 28 5.94 16.17 -10.85
C MET A 28 4.95 15.48 -11.80
N VAL A 29 3.63 15.64 -11.61
CA VAL A 29 2.65 14.99 -12.51
C VAL A 29 2.60 15.62 -13.91
N GLN A 30 3.00 16.88 -14.07
CA GLN A 30 3.15 17.52 -15.39
C GLN A 30 4.28 16.89 -16.23
N GLU A 31 5.29 16.29 -15.60
CA GLU A 31 6.38 15.59 -16.31
C GLU A 31 5.90 14.30 -16.98
N ARG A 32 4.74 13.76 -16.56
CA ARG A 32 4.14 12.54 -17.13
C ARG A 32 3.49 12.76 -18.50
N THR A 33 3.43 13.99 -18.99
CA THR A 33 2.81 14.31 -20.28
C THR A 33 3.64 15.29 -21.08
N THR A 34 3.63 15.12 -22.40
CA THR A 34 4.17 16.12 -23.35
C THR A 34 3.10 17.10 -23.84
N ARG A 35 1.82 16.88 -23.48
CA ARG A 35 0.69 17.68 -23.93
C ARG A 35 0.52 18.96 -23.10
N ASP A 36 0.66 20.11 -23.77
CA ASP A 36 0.55 21.43 -23.11
C ASP A 36 -0.84 21.73 -22.56
N ASP A 37 -1.90 21.22 -23.18
CA ASP A 37 -3.28 21.39 -22.70
C ASP A 37 -3.52 20.60 -21.40
N VAL A 38 -3.01 19.37 -21.30
CA VAL A 38 -3.02 18.58 -20.06
C VAL A 38 -2.18 19.26 -18.98
N LYS A 39 -0.97 19.76 -19.31
CA LYS A 39 -0.15 20.53 -18.36
C LYS A 39 -0.88 21.75 -17.83
N LYS A 40 -1.58 22.50 -18.68
CA LYS A 40 -2.37 23.66 -18.27
C LYS A 40 -3.53 23.26 -17.36
N TRP A 41 -4.22 22.16 -17.69
CA TRP A 41 -5.30 21.63 -16.85
C TRP A 41 -4.80 21.25 -15.45
N LEU A 42 -3.66 20.56 -15.35
CA LEU A 42 -3.04 20.21 -14.07
C LEU A 42 -2.67 21.45 -13.23
N LYS A 43 -2.05 22.45 -13.87
CA LYS A 43 -1.64 23.69 -13.20
C LYS A 43 -2.81 24.53 -12.69
N SER A 44 -3.97 24.45 -13.35
CA SER A 44 -5.14 25.27 -13.06
C SER A 44 -6.22 24.49 -12.33
N ASN A 45 -6.88 23.56 -13.03
CA ASN A 45 -8.04 22.82 -12.57
C ASN A 45 -7.68 21.92 -11.38
N LEU A 46 -6.67 21.05 -11.54
CA LEU A 46 -6.26 20.14 -10.48
C LEU A 46 -5.73 20.89 -9.25
N ARG A 47 -4.79 21.83 -9.44
CA ARG A 47 -4.26 22.63 -8.33
C ARG A 47 -5.38 23.34 -7.56
N ASN A 48 -6.27 24.04 -8.24
CA ASN A 48 -7.33 24.81 -7.60
C ASN A 48 -8.34 23.89 -6.92
N TRP A 49 -8.60 22.70 -7.48
CA TRP A 49 -9.49 21.74 -6.86
C TRP A 49 -8.89 21.10 -5.60
N ILE A 50 -7.60 20.76 -5.61
CA ILE A 50 -6.90 20.25 -4.42
C ILE A 50 -6.99 21.26 -3.29
N ILE A 51 -6.73 22.55 -3.58
CA ILE A 51 -6.76 23.60 -2.56
C ILE A 51 -8.17 23.77 -2.00
N ASN A 52 -9.18 23.88 -2.87
CA ASN A 52 -10.50 24.34 -2.45
C ASN A 52 -11.48 23.22 -2.07
N PHE A 53 -11.32 22.01 -2.60
CA PHE A 53 -12.38 21.00 -2.57
C PHE A 53 -11.92 19.60 -2.17
N TYR A 54 -10.62 19.30 -2.16
CA TYR A 54 -10.16 17.97 -1.80
C TYR A 54 -10.29 17.72 -0.30
N LYS A 55 -10.93 16.59 0.05
CA LYS A 55 -11.44 16.34 1.40
C LYS A 55 -10.43 15.74 2.35
N ALA A 56 -9.47 14.93 1.86
CA ALA A 56 -8.47 14.32 2.72
C ALA A 56 -7.46 15.39 3.14
N ALA A 57 -7.72 15.98 4.29
CA ALA A 57 -6.92 17.04 4.85
C ALA A 57 -7.13 17.11 6.36
N THR A 58 -6.06 17.36 7.09
CA THR A 58 -6.04 17.40 8.55
C THR A 58 -5.86 18.83 9.05
N PRO A 59 -6.51 19.23 10.16
CA PRO A 59 -6.19 20.50 10.81
C PRO A 59 -4.70 20.60 11.14
N VAL A 60 -4.12 21.79 10.98
CA VAL A 60 -2.71 22.02 11.30
C VAL A 60 -2.57 22.45 12.74
N GLU A 61 -1.76 21.73 13.51
CA GLU A 61 -1.37 22.14 14.85
C GLU A 61 -0.20 23.14 14.81
N VAL A 62 -0.31 24.20 15.61
CA VAL A 62 0.76 25.19 15.75
C VAL A 62 1.81 24.67 16.73
N THR A 63 3.07 24.66 16.30
CA THR A 63 4.22 24.29 17.13
C THR A 63 5.13 25.51 17.36
N SER A 64 6.12 25.37 18.24
CA SER A 64 7.14 26.40 18.49
C SER A 64 7.99 26.75 17.25
N HIS A 65 7.92 25.95 16.19
CA HIS A 65 8.63 26.16 14.92
C HIS A 65 7.71 26.54 13.76
N SER A 66 6.41 26.75 14.01
CA SER A 66 5.45 27.13 12.98
C SER A 66 5.75 28.53 12.42
N PRO A 67 5.61 28.75 11.10
CA PRO A 67 5.85 30.06 10.50
C PRO A 67 4.85 31.10 11.00
N GLU A 68 5.28 32.35 11.07
CA GLU A 68 4.52 33.46 11.67
C GLU A 68 3.11 33.64 11.06
N TRP A 69 2.96 33.42 9.75
CA TRP A 69 1.67 33.51 9.07
C TRP A 69 0.67 32.44 9.56
N LEU A 70 1.16 31.23 9.85
CA LEU A 70 0.34 30.10 10.32
C LEU A 70 -0.13 30.36 11.75
N VAL A 71 0.79 30.81 12.61
CA VAL A 71 0.47 31.21 14.00
C VAL A 71 -0.60 32.29 14.00
N LYS A 72 -0.46 33.31 13.14
CA LYS A 72 -1.42 34.42 13.03
C LYS A 72 -2.79 33.96 12.51
N ALA A 73 -2.82 33.09 11.51
CA ALA A 73 -4.06 32.57 10.93
C ALA A 73 -4.85 31.74 11.95
N VAL A 74 -4.20 30.78 12.62
CA VAL A 74 -4.84 29.94 13.65
C VAL A 74 -5.26 30.77 14.85
N SER A 75 -4.42 31.72 15.31
CA SER A 75 -4.77 32.63 16.43
C SER A 75 -5.94 33.56 16.11
N ALA A 76 -6.17 33.85 14.83
CA ALA A 76 -7.33 34.61 14.35
C ALA A 76 -8.59 33.74 14.16
N GLY A 77 -8.55 32.46 14.56
CA GLY A 77 -9.66 31.50 14.42
C GLY A 77 -9.89 31.04 12.99
N GLN A 78 -8.90 31.17 12.10
CA GLN A 78 -9.03 30.68 10.73
C GLN A 78 -8.70 29.19 10.67
N ASP A 79 -9.55 28.41 9.99
CA ASP A 79 -9.27 27.01 9.71
C ASP A 79 -8.10 26.89 8.75
N VAL A 80 -7.01 26.26 9.19
CA VAL A 80 -5.83 25.93 8.37
C VAL A 80 -5.64 24.43 8.33
N VAL A 81 -5.41 23.89 7.14
CA VAL A 81 -5.32 22.45 6.92
C VAL A 81 -4.06 22.04 6.16
N ASP A 82 -3.64 20.79 6.37
CA ASP A 82 -2.65 20.09 5.58
C ASP A 82 -3.38 19.11 4.67
N VAL A 83 -3.19 19.22 3.35
CA VAL A 83 -3.83 18.33 2.38
C VAL A 83 -3.04 17.03 2.24
N ASP A 84 -3.69 15.90 2.49
CA ASP A 84 -3.07 14.57 2.38
C ASP A 84 -2.95 14.10 0.92
N LEU A 85 -1.75 14.26 0.36
CA LEU A 85 -1.37 13.76 -0.96
C LEU A 85 -0.84 12.32 -0.86
N ASN A 86 -1.60 11.42 -0.24
CA ASN A 86 -1.24 10.00 -0.09
C ASN A 86 -1.08 9.27 -1.43
N ASP A 87 -0.48 8.08 -1.39
CA ASP A 87 -0.17 7.28 -2.59
C ASP A 87 -1.41 6.92 -3.40
N ARG A 88 -2.55 6.71 -2.74
CA ARG A 88 -3.81 6.45 -3.43
C ARG A 88 -4.24 7.65 -4.28
N PHE A 89 -4.25 8.85 -3.69
CA PHE A 89 -4.62 10.06 -4.44
C PHE A 89 -3.63 10.36 -5.56
N ARG A 90 -2.34 10.14 -5.32
CA ARG A 90 -1.30 10.26 -6.37
C ARG A 90 -1.63 9.34 -7.55
N GLN A 91 -1.95 8.08 -7.28
CA GLN A 91 -2.33 7.11 -8.33
C GLN A 91 -3.60 7.53 -9.07
N GLU A 92 -4.63 8.03 -8.36
CA GLU A 92 -5.86 8.54 -8.99
C GLU A 92 -5.56 9.72 -9.94
N VAL A 93 -4.67 10.64 -9.54
CA VAL A 93 -4.25 11.76 -10.39
C VAL A 93 -3.44 11.27 -11.58
N GLU A 94 -2.49 10.36 -11.38
CA GLU A 94 -1.69 9.79 -12.48
C GLU A 94 -2.58 9.07 -13.51
N HIS A 95 -3.54 8.29 -13.02
CA HIS A 95 -4.55 7.63 -13.85
C HIS A 95 -5.42 8.65 -14.60
N THR A 96 -5.78 9.76 -13.95
CA THR A 96 -6.50 10.85 -14.61
C THR A 96 -5.67 11.49 -15.71
N VAL A 97 -4.37 11.72 -15.50
CA VAL A 97 -3.47 12.24 -16.53
C VAL A 97 -3.44 11.33 -17.75
N ASP A 98 -3.39 10.02 -17.54
CA ASP A 98 -3.44 9.03 -18.62
C ASP A 98 -4.75 9.13 -19.42
N TYR A 99 -5.89 9.21 -18.73
CA TYR A 99 -7.19 9.41 -19.36
C TYR A 99 -7.21 10.70 -20.19
N LEU A 100 -6.78 11.83 -19.62
CA LEU A 100 -6.75 13.11 -20.32
C LEU A 100 -5.83 13.07 -21.55
N ASN A 101 -4.71 12.34 -21.49
CA ASN A 101 -3.83 12.15 -22.65
C ASN A 101 -4.52 11.37 -23.78
N SER A 102 -5.49 10.51 -23.47
CA SER A 102 -6.24 9.71 -24.45
C SER A 102 -7.33 10.49 -25.21
N LEU A 103 -7.73 11.66 -24.72
CA LEU A 103 -8.78 12.50 -25.31
C LEU A 103 -8.29 13.32 -26.51
N GLU A 104 -9.19 13.81 -27.35
CA GLU A 104 -8.82 14.71 -28.45
C GLU A 104 -8.38 16.10 -27.93
N ARG A 105 -7.64 16.87 -28.74
CA ARG A 105 -7.21 18.23 -28.37
C ARG A 105 -8.43 19.15 -28.29
N GLY A 106 -8.69 19.70 -27.09
CA GLY A 106 -9.77 20.65 -26.84
C GLY A 106 -10.89 20.15 -25.93
N GLU A 107 -10.98 18.83 -25.68
CA GLU A 107 -12.00 18.24 -24.80
C GLU A 107 -11.71 18.50 -23.31
N ILE A 108 -10.44 18.69 -22.96
CA ILE A 108 -9.93 18.62 -21.58
C ILE A 108 -10.20 19.88 -20.76
N THR A 109 -10.15 21.07 -21.38
CA THR A 109 -10.15 22.36 -20.64
C THR A 109 -11.45 22.66 -19.90
N ARG A 110 -12.52 21.92 -20.20
CA ARG A 110 -13.85 22.07 -19.57
C ARG A 110 -14.19 20.95 -18.57
N ILE A 111 -13.32 19.94 -18.43
CA ILE A 111 -13.60 18.81 -17.55
C ILE A 111 -13.25 19.20 -16.11
N ALA A 112 -14.22 19.13 -15.20
CA ALA A 112 -13.96 19.32 -13.78
C ALA A 112 -13.16 18.14 -13.22
N VAL A 113 -12.35 18.37 -12.18
CA VAL A 113 -11.45 17.34 -11.63
C VAL A 113 -12.19 16.07 -11.16
N PRO A 114 -13.31 16.15 -10.41
CA PRO A 114 -14.06 14.95 -10.04
C PRO A 114 -14.59 14.18 -11.24
N ASP A 115 -15.03 14.90 -12.29
CA ASP A 115 -15.52 14.28 -13.51
C ASP A 115 -14.39 13.62 -14.29
N ALA A 116 -13.21 14.24 -14.34
CA ALA A 116 -12.03 13.65 -14.97
C ALA A 116 -11.60 12.36 -14.28
N ILE A 117 -11.57 12.33 -12.93
CA ILE A 117 -11.25 11.13 -12.14
C ILE A 117 -12.28 10.03 -12.43
N LYS A 118 -13.58 10.36 -12.36
CA LYS A 118 -14.65 9.39 -12.64
C LYS A 118 -14.59 8.85 -14.08
N GLN A 119 -14.37 9.73 -15.04
CA GLN A 119 -14.28 9.34 -16.45
C GLN A 119 -13.03 8.50 -16.72
N ALA A 120 -11.92 8.73 -16.01
CA ALA A 120 -10.74 7.87 -16.08
C ALA A 120 -11.07 6.43 -15.63
N ASP A 121 -11.81 6.27 -14.52
CA ASP A 121 -12.26 4.95 -14.07
C ASP A 121 -13.20 4.26 -15.07
N GLU A 122 -14.14 5.01 -15.67
CA GLU A 122 -15.02 4.50 -16.70
C GLU A 122 -14.28 4.14 -17.99
N TRP A 123 -13.31 4.96 -18.39
CA TRP A 123 -12.43 4.73 -19.53
C TRP A 123 -11.64 3.44 -19.33
N THR A 124 -11.06 3.22 -18.15
CA THR A 124 -10.37 1.97 -17.82
C THR A 124 -11.29 0.76 -17.88
N LYS A 125 -12.53 0.85 -17.37
CA LYS A 125 -13.52 -0.23 -17.53
C LYS A 125 -13.83 -0.54 -19.00
N ARG A 126 -13.91 0.49 -19.86
CA ARG A 126 -14.10 0.31 -21.31
C ARG A 126 -12.87 -0.31 -21.96
N LEU A 127 -11.68 0.14 -21.61
CA LEU A 127 -10.42 -0.45 -22.07
C LEU A 127 -10.32 -1.92 -21.70
N ILE A 128 -10.58 -2.29 -20.44
CA ILE A 128 -10.61 -3.68 -19.98
C ILE A 128 -11.52 -4.52 -20.88
N LYS A 129 -12.76 -4.06 -21.10
CA LYS A 129 -13.73 -4.76 -21.95
C LYS A 129 -13.32 -4.83 -23.42
N GLN A 130 -12.58 -3.85 -23.93
CA GLN A 130 -12.04 -3.86 -25.28
C GLN A 130 -10.83 -4.80 -25.40
N GLY A 131 -9.94 -4.82 -24.41
CA GLY A 131 -8.75 -5.67 -24.37
C GLY A 131 -9.04 -7.15 -24.24
N GLU A 132 -10.18 -7.53 -23.67
CA GLU A 132 -10.68 -8.92 -23.70
C GLU A 132 -10.84 -9.45 -25.12
N LYS A 133 -11.06 -8.57 -26.11
CA LYS A 133 -11.22 -8.91 -27.52
C LYS A 133 -9.95 -8.72 -28.36
N VAL A 134 -8.89 -8.15 -27.79
CA VAL A 134 -7.63 -7.92 -28.51
C VAL A 134 -6.86 -9.23 -28.56
N HIS A 135 -6.83 -9.84 -29.74
CA HIS A 135 -6.00 -10.99 -30.02
C HIS A 135 -4.54 -10.57 -30.10
N GLU A 136 -3.67 -11.38 -29.48
CA GLU A 136 -2.24 -11.15 -29.53
C GLU A 136 -1.69 -11.66 -30.86
N GLU A 137 -1.18 -10.74 -31.67
CA GLU A 137 -0.57 -11.08 -32.95
C GLU A 137 0.75 -11.84 -32.75
N GLU A 138 1.08 -12.71 -33.69
CA GLU A 138 2.35 -13.44 -33.69
C GLU A 138 3.54 -12.47 -33.74
N GLY A 139 4.50 -12.63 -32.81
CA GLY A 139 5.66 -11.74 -32.70
C GLY A 139 5.41 -10.42 -31.96
N SER A 140 4.18 -10.16 -31.49
CA SER A 140 3.85 -8.97 -30.70
C SER A 140 4.47 -8.97 -29.29
N THR A 141 4.82 -10.17 -28.80
CA THR A 141 5.60 -10.38 -27.58
C THR A 141 6.73 -11.37 -27.82
N LYS A 142 7.68 -11.43 -26.88
CA LYS A 142 8.75 -12.43 -26.87
C LYS A 142 8.87 -13.04 -25.48
N LEU A 143 8.79 -14.36 -25.38
CA LEU A 143 9.08 -15.08 -24.14
C LEU A 143 10.54 -14.83 -23.70
N VAL A 144 10.71 -14.43 -22.45
CA VAL A 144 12.00 -14.09 -21.84
C VAL A 144 12.38 -15.11 -20.77
N MET A 145 11.41 -15.62 -20.03
CA MET A 145 11.62 -16.58 -18.96
C MET A 145 10.38 -17.46 -18.78
N GLU A 146 10.58 -18.77 -18.78
CA GLU A 146 9.57 -19.73 -18.31
C GLU A 146 9.61 -19.80 -16.78
N LEU A 147 8.43 -19.93 -16.19
CA LEU A 147 8.22 -20.00 -14.75
C LEU A 147 7.38 -21.24 -14.39
N PRO A 148 7.40 -21.69 -13.13
CA PRO A 148 6.62 -22.86 -12.70
C PRO A 148 5.13 -22.75 -13.03
N ASN A 149 4.45 -23.90 -13.14
CA ASN A 149 3.00 -23.99 -13.36
C ASN A 149 2.50 -23.32 -14.66
N GLY A 150 3.36 -23.23 -15.68
CA GLY A 150 3.02 -22.65 -16.97
C GLY A 150 2.95 -21.12 -16.98
N PHE A 151 3.47 -20.47 -15.93
CA PHE A 151 3.68 -19.03 -15.95
C PHE A 151 4.88 -18.69 -16.84
N GLY A 152 4.95 -17.44 -17.28
CA GLY A 152 6.11 -16.93 -18.01
C GLY A 152 6.21 -15.43 -17.92
N VAL A 153 7.41 -14.91 -18.16
CA VAL A 153 7.65 -13.48 -18.38
C VAL A 153 7.88 -13.26 -19.86
N VAL A 154 7.07 -12.39 -20.47
CA VAL A 154 7.20 -11.97 -21.86
C VAL A 154 7.60 -10.51 -21.94
N ARG A 155 8.42 -10.14 -22.92
CA ARG A 155 8.68 -8.75 -23.30
C ARG A 155 7.63 -8.30 -24.30
N LEU A 156 7.04 -7.14 -24.07
CA LEU A 156 6.12 -6.51 -25.03
C LEU A 156 6.92 -5.81 -26.14
N ILE A 157 6.50 -6.01 -27.40
CA ILE A 157 7.24 -5.51 -28.57
C ILE A 157 6.44 -4.50 -29.36
N THR A 158 5.15 -4.75 -29.61
CA THR A 158 4.32 -3.90 -30.48
C THR A 158 3.30 -3.10 -29.68
N ASP A 159 2.84 -1.99 -30.25
CA ASP A 159 1.78 -1.14 -29.69
C ASP A 159 0.54 -1.93 -29.28
N ASP A 160 0.16 -2.94 -30.06
CA ASP A 160 -1.02 -3.76 -29.74
C ASP A 160 -0.78 -4.69 -28.55
N ALA A 161 0.45 -5.17 -28.35
CA ALA A 161 0.81 -5.88 -27.12
C ALA A 161 0.71 -4.97 -25.89
N PHE A 162 1.17 -3.71 -25.99
CA PHE A 162 1.04 -2.73 -24.91
C PHE A 162 -0.42 -2.39 -24.61
N LYS A 163 -1.24 -2.15 -25.64
CA LYS A 163 -2.68 -1.88 -25.48
C LYS A 163 -3.41 -3.05 -24.84
N ARG A 164 -3.16 -4.27 -25.32
CA ARG A 164 -3.74 -5.50 -24.75
C ARG A 164 -3.36 -5.65 -23.29
N GLU A 165 -2.07 -5.48 -22.98
CA GLU A 165 -1.56 -5.62 -21.63
C GLU A 165 -2.21 -4.59 -20.69
N GLY A 166 -2.26 -3.32 -21.11
CA GLY A 166 -2.85 -2.27 -20.30
C GLY A 166 -4.34 -2.44 -20.07
N ALA A 167 -5.05 -2.87 -21.11
CA ALA A 167 -6.46 -3.20 -20.99
C ALA A 167 -6.68 -4.36 -20.01
N LYS A 168 -5.96 -5.48 -20.13
CA LYS A 168 -6.14 -6.63 -19.21
C LYS A 168 -5.70 -6.35 -17.77
N MET A 169 -4.69 -5.49 -17.60
CA MET A 169 -4.18 -5.10 -16.29
C MET A 169 -4.97 -3.96 -15.65
N GLY A 170 -5.93 -3.37 -16.35
CA GLY A 170 -6.73 -2.25 -15.83
C GLY A 170 -5.88 -1.05 -15.42
N HIS A 171 -4.71 -0.90 -16.04
CA HIS A 171 -3.82 0.23 -15.86
C HIS A 171 -3.02 0.42 -17.14
N CYS A 172 -2.58 1.63 -17.43
CA CYS A 172 -1.78 1.88 -18.61
C CYS A 172 -0.50 1.05 -18.56
N VAL A 173 -0.31 0.21 -19.58
CA VAL A 173 0.97 -0.44 -19.87
C VAL A 173 1.63 0.24 -21.07
N GLY A 174 1.10 1.40 -21.49
CA GLY A 174 1.52 2.09 -22.71
C GLY A 174 1.07 3.54 -22.85
N SER A 175 0.68 4.26 -21.79
CA SER A 175 0.41 5.71 -21.92
C SER A 175 1.66 6.54 -22.26
N TYR A 176 2.81 5.90 -22.36
CA TYR A 176 4.07 6.47 -22.84
C TYR A 176 4.39 6.07 -24.30
N CYS A 177 3.50 6.35 -25.25
CA CYS A 177 3.81 6.20 -26.68
C CYS A 177 4.94 7.13 -27.17
N SER A 178 5.52 7.98 -26.34
CA SER A 178 6.69 8.81 -26.71
C SER A 178 8.03 8.30 -26.19
N GLY A 179 8.07 7.34 -25.26
CA GLY A 179 9.32 6.82 -24.66
C GLY A 179 9.83 5.51 -25.25
N PHE A 180 8.92 4.70 -25.81
CA PHE A 180 9.24 3.40 -26.42
C PHE A 180 9.98 3.54 -27.76
N GLU A 181 9.56 4.51 -28.59
CA GLU A 181 10.21 4.84 -29.87
C GLU A 181 11.66 5.29 -29.67
N GLU A 182 11.97 5.97 -28.56
CA GLU A 182 13.32 6.43 -28.22
C GLU A 182 14.16 5.39 -27.45
N GLY A 183 13.56 4.26 -27.04
CA GLY A 183 14.27 3.19 -26.33
C GLY A 183 14.68 3.48 -24.90
N ARG A 184 13.91 4.32 -24.21
CA ARG A 184 14.15 4.70 -22.83
C ARG A 184 13.81 3.61 -21.81
N TYR A 185 12.95 2.66 -22.16
CA TYR A 185 12.61 1.51 -21.33
C TYR A 185 12.02 0.36 -22.18
N GLU A 186 11.93 -0.81 -21.56
CA GLU A 186 11.21 -1.99 -22.06
C GLU A 186 10.23 -2.47 -20.98
N ILE A 187 9.09 -3.03 -21.39
CA ILE A 187 8.09 -3.56 -20.47
C ILE A 187 8.02 -5.07 -20.59
N TYR A 188 7.98 -5.72 -19.43
CA TYR A 188 7.87 -7.15 -19.25
C TYR A 188 6.57 -7.45 -18.53
N SER A 189 5.88 -8.50 -18.98
CA SER A 189 4.59 -8.95 -18.45
C SER A 189 4.75 -10.34 -17.86
N LEU A 190 4.35 -10.50 -16.59
CA LEU A 190 4.17 -11.78 -15.94
C LEU A 190 2.79 -12.33 -16.31
N ARG A 191 2.77 -13.48 -16.99
CA ARG A 191 1.56 -14.10 -17.52
C ARG A 191 1.40 -15.53 -17.02
N ASP A 192 0.15 -15.98 -16.92
CA ASP A 192 -0.17 -17.38 -16.66
C ASP A 192 -0.22 -18.23 -17.95
N ASN A 193 -0.61 -19.50 -17.79
CA ASN A 193 -0.70 -20.47 -18.88
C ASN A 193 -1.85 -20.20 -19.88
N LYS A 194 -2.77 -19.28 -19.56
CA LYS A 194 -3.83 -18.80 -20.46
C LYS A 194 -3.40 -17.52 -21.18
N ASN A 195 -2.14 -17.11 -21.00
CA ASN A 195 -1.59 -15.86 -21.51
C ASN A 195 -2.30 -14.62 -20.91
N ASP A 196 -2.89 -14.76 -19.72
CA ASP A 196 -3.47 -13.65 -18.97
C ASP A 196 -2.40 -12.98 -18.10
N PRO A 197 -2.31 -11.65 -18.12
CA PRO A 197 -1.31 -10.93 -17.35
C PRO A 197 -1.73 -10.72 -15.91
N HIS A 198 -0.73 -10.78 -15.04
CA HIS A 198 -0.86 -10.66 -13.58
C HIS A 198 0.10 -9.65 -12.96
N GLY A 199 1.06 -9.16 -13.74
CA GLY A 199 2.04 -8.16 -13.30
C GLY A 199 2.86 -7.59 -14.44
N THR A 200 3.27 -6.34 -14.30
CA THR A 200 4.12 -5.66 -15.28
C THR A 200 5.36 -5.07 -14.61
N ILE A 201 6.49 -5.13 -15.31
CA ILE A 201 7.79 -4.66 -14.86
C ILE A 201 8.36 -3.77 -15.96
N GLU A 202 8.54 -2.48 -15.66
CA GLU A 202 9.19 -1.53 -16.55
C GLU A 202 10.68 -1.44 -16.21
N ILE A 203 11.55 -1.63 -17.20
CA ILE A 203 13.01 -1.66 -17.04
C ILE A 203 13.65 -0.60 -17.91
N SER A 204 14.56 0.20 -17.36
CA SER A 204 15.23 1.32 -18.02
C SER A 204 16.17 0.88 -19.16
N GLY A 205 16.17 1.58 -20.30
CA GLY A 205 17.00 1.32 -21.48
C GLY A 205 16.48 0.22 -22.43
N LYS A 206 17.36 -0.25 -23.32
CA LYS A 206 17.16 -1.39 -24.23
C LYS A 206 18.37 -2.33 -24.17
N GLY A 207 18.18 -3.61 -24.47
CA GLY A 207 19.26 -4.60 -24.59
C GLY A 207 19.34 -5.60 -23.45
N LYS A 208 20.54 -6.12 -23.16
CA LYS A 208 20.76 -7.22 -22.19
C LYS A 208 20.16 -6.87 -20.84
N LEU A 209 19.35 -7.77 -20.30
CA LEU A 209 18.64 -7.59 -19.03
C LEU A 209 19.55 -7.49 -17.80
N LEU A 210 20.71 -8.15 -17.83
CA LEU A 210 21.56 -8.31 -16.66
C LEU A 210 21.94 -6.96 -16.02
N GLY A 211 21.54 -6.74 -14.77
CA GLY A 211 21.93 -5.57 -13.98
C GLY A 211 21.20 -4.26 -14.31
N ARG A 212 20.15 -4.30 -15.13
CA ARG A 212 19.36 -3.11 -15.50
C ARG A 212 18.46 -2.65 -14.35
N ASP A 213 18.11 -1.37 -14.37
CA ASP A 213 17.30 -0.74 -13.34
C ASP A 213 15.81 -0.90 -13.65
N ILE A 214 15.06 -1.37 -12.67
CA ILE A 214 13.60 -1.38 -12.68
C ILE A 214 13.11 0.02 -12.34
N ARG A 215 12.25 0.55 -13.20
CA ARG A 215 11.56 1.82 -13.01
C ARG A 215 10.26 1.64 -12.23
N GLN A 216 9.55 0.53 -12.49
CA GLN A 216 8.24 0.30 -11.93
C GLN A 216 7.90 -1.20 -11.90
N ILE A 217 7.16 -1.64 -10.87
CA ILE A 217 6.52 -2.96 -10.83
C ILE A 217 5.08 -2.82 -10.35
N LYS A 218 4.10 -3.14 -11.20
CA LYS A 218 2.67 -3.02 -10.86
C LYS A 218 1.88 -4.28 -11.16
N GLY A 219 0.92 -4.55 -10.27
CA GLY A 219 -0.20 -5.44 -10.49
C GLY A 219 -1.40 -4.70 -11.05
N ARG A 220 -2.55 -5.38 -11.06
CA ARG A 220 -3.80 -4.88 -11.65
C ARG A 220 -4.23 -3.55 -11.03
N GLY A 221 -4.52 -2.56 -11.88
CA GLY A 221 -4.95 -1.22 -11.46
C GLY A 221 -3.87 -0.37 -10.81
N ASN A 222 -2.60 -0.48 -11.23
CA ASN A 222 -1.45 0.20 -10.64
C ASN A 222 -1.20 -0.14 -9.15
N ARG A 223 -1.74 -1.26 -8.67
CA ARG A 223 -1.55 -1.73 -7.28
C ARG A 223 -0.30 -2.59 -7.14
N ALA A 224 0.03 -2.98 -5.91
CA ALA A 224 0.99 -4.05 -5.68
C ALA A 224 0.59 -5.35 -6.40
N LEU A 225 1.57 -6.21 -6.71
CA LEU A 225 1.26 -7.52 -7.27
C LEU A 225 0.48 -8.33 -6.24
N VAL A 226 -0.48 -9.13 -6.70
CA VAL A 226 -1.18 -10.07 -5.82
C VAL A 226 -0.16 -11.04 -5.21
N ARG A 227 -0.23 -11.26 -3.89
CA ARG A 227 0.75 -12.02 -3.10
C ARG A 227 1.17 -13.36 -3.72
N LYS A 228 0.23 -14.11 -4.32
CA LYS A 228 0.53 -15.40 -5.01
C LYS A 228 1.51 -15.30 -6.18
N TYR A 229 1.77 -14.10 -6.69
CA TYR A 229 2.66 -13.83 -7.82
C TYR A 229 4.02 -13.24 -7.42
N TRP A 230 4.21 -12.91 -6.14
CA TRP A 230 5.46 -12.31 -5.65
C TRP A 230 6.68 -13.17 -6.00
N GLU A 231 6.61 -14.47 -5.75
CA GLU A 231 7.72 -15.39 -6.03
C GLU A 231 8.08 -15.48 -7.51
N LEU A 232 7.07 -15.46 -8.36
CA LEU A 232 7.27 -15.44 -9.80
C LEU A 232 7.99 -14.16 -10.23
N ALA A 233 7.54 -13.01 -9.74
CA ALA A 233 8.11 -11.72 -10.10
C ALA A 233 9.54 -11.55 -9.56
N TRP A 234 9.81 -11.83 -8.30
CA TRP A 234 11.18 -11.68 -7.78
C TRP A 234 12.14 -12.74 -8.32
N SER A 235 11.67 -13.92 -8.77
CA SER A 235 12.53 -14.89 -9.47
C SER A 235 13.08 -14.34 -10.79
N PHE A 236 12.28 -13.55 -11.51
CA PHE A 236 12.72 -12.83 -12.71
C PHE A 236 13.74 -11.75 -12.37
N VAL A 237 13.47 -10.96 -11.33
CA VAL A 237 14.42 -9.96 -10.80
C VAL A 237 15.76 -10.60 -10.44
N ASP A 238 15.75 -11.69 -9.68
CA ASP A 238 16.96 -12.37 -9.22
C ASP A 238 17.73 -13.02 -10.39
N LYS A 239 17.01 -13.63 -11.35
CA LYS A 239 17.61 -14.25 -12.54
C LYS A 239 18.45 -13.26 -13.33
N PHE A 240 17.94 -12.05 -13.52
CA PHE A 240 18.60 -11.00 -14.29
C PHE A 240 19.35 -9.99 -13.43
N LYS A 241 19.44 -10.21 -12.11
CA LYS A 241 20.10 -9.30 -11.15
C LYS A 241 19.65 -7.85 -11.35
N LEU A 242 18.35 -7.66 -11.58
CA LEU A 242 17.77 -6.35 -11.81
C LEU A 242 17.88 -5.52 -10.53
N LYS A 243 18.17 -4.23 -10.70
CA LYS A 243 18.27 -3.28 -9.59
C LYS A 243 16.90 -2.67 -9.33
N ILE A 244 16.49 -2.64 -8.07
CA ILE A 244 15.21 -2.09 -7.66
C ILE A 244 15.44 -1.09 -6.55
N ASP A 245 15.12 0.17 -6.82
CA ASP A 245 15.14 1.24 -5.82
C ASP A 245 13.74 1.57 -5.29
N TYR A 246 12.70 1.30 -6.08
CA TYR A 246 11.29 1.60 -5.79
C TYR A 246 10.39 0.39 -6.10
N ASP A 247 9.17 0.34 -5.58
CA ASP A 247 8.20 -0.75 -5.82
C ASP A 247 8.66 -2.17 -5.39
N TYR A 248 9.79 -2.34 -4.69
CA TYR A 248 10.26 -3.66 -4.24
C TYR A 248 9.24 -4.36 -3.32
N GLU A 249 8.48 -3.58 -2.53
CA GLU A 249 7.41 -4.09 -1.67
C GLU A 249 6.24 -4.64 -2.48
N ASN A 250 6.02 -4.17 -3.72
CA ASN A 250 4.95 -4.66 -4.59
C ASN A 250 5.14 -6.13 -4.98
N ILE A 251 6.34 -6.67 -4.81
CA ILE A 251 6.69 -8.07 -5.09
C ILE A 251 7.18 -8.82 -3.85
N GLY A 252 6.83 -8.34 -2.65
CA GLY A 252 7.14 -9.04 -1.40
C GLY A 252 8.63 -9.06 -1.05
N LEU A 253 9.39 -8.06 -1.51
CA LEU A 253 10.76 -7.84 -1.06
C LEU A 253 10.77 -6.81 0.07
N TYR A 254 11.72 -6.98 0.99
CA TYR A 254 11.99 -6.04 2.07
C TYR A 254 13.42 -5.54 1.97
N LYS A 255 13.59 -4.22 2.13
CA LYS A 255 14.89 -3.58 2.14
C LYS A 255 15.44 -3.56 3.56
N ILE A 256 16.49 -4.34 3.80
CA ILE A 256 17.22 -4.37 5.08
C ILE A 256 18.62 -3.84 4.81
N LYS A 257 18.91 -2.67 5.39
CA LYS A 257 20.10 -1.86 5.04
C LYS A 257 20.07 -1.54 3.53
N ASN A 258 21.07 -1.97 2.77
CA ASN A 258 21.17 -1.76 1.32
C ASN A 258 20.94 -3.05 0.51
N LYS A 259 20.25 -4.04 1.08
CA LYS A 259 19.96 -5.31 0.42
C LYS A 259 18.47 -5.63 0.47
N LEU A 260 17.97 -6.19 -0.63
CA LEU A 260 16.61 -6.69 -0.75
C LEU A 260 16.56 -8.17 -0.40
N TYR A 261 15.56 -8.55 0.37
CA TYR A 261 15.30 -9.94 0.76
C TYR A 261 13.84 -10.27 0.47
N PRO A 262 13.54 -11.42 -0.15
CA PRO A 262 12.17 -11.88 -0.22
C PRO A 262 11.68 -12.21 1.19
N TYR A 263 10.38 -12.04 1.42
CA TYR A 263 9.72 -12.33 2.70
C TYR A 263 10.01 -13.75 3.24
N THR A 264 10.28 -14.70 2.35
CA THR A 264 10.62 -16.09 2.68
C THR A 264 12.06 -16.30 3.16
N LYS A 265 12.95 -15.32 2.96
CA LYS A 265 14.39 -15.44 3.25
C LYS A 265 14.94 -14.18 3.93
N LEU A 266 14.23 -13.65 4.91
CA LEU A 266 14.75 -12.60 5.77
C LEU A 266 16.04 -13.10 6.47
N PRO A 267 17.10 -12.28 6.53
CA PRO A 267 18.39 -12.69 7.08
C PRO A 267 18.33 -12.83 8.61
N LYS A 268 19.27 -13.59 9.19
CA LYS A 268 19.51 -13.57 10.63
C LYS A 268 19.77 -12.14 11.12
N ASP A 269 19.26 -11.81 12.31
CA ASP A 269 19.38 -10.48 12.92
C ASP A 269 18.80 -9.36 12.04
N ALA A 270 17.78 -9.68 11.24
CA ALA A 270 17.05 -8.72 10.43
C ALA A 270 16.47 -7.62 11.32
N LYS A 271 16.72 -6.36 10.93
CA LYS A 271 16.16 -5.17 11.57
C LYS A 271 15.30 -4.45 10.56
N ILE A 272 14.00 -4.41 10.81
CA ILE A 272 13.02 -3.72 9.98
C ILE A 272 12.57 -2.50 10.77
N SER A 273 12.81 -1.30 10.26
CA SER A 273 12.52 -0.06 11.01
C SER A 273 11.03 0.25 11.12
N GLY A 274 10.21 -0.26 10.20
CA GLY A 274 8.76 -0.05 10.17
C GLY A 274 7.97 -1.34 10.37
N ASN A 275 6.79 -1.40 9.75
CA ASN A 275 5.89 -2.55 9.84
C ASN A 275 6.39 -3.71 8.97
N LEU A 276 6.14 -4.93 9.43
CA LEU A 276 6.35 -6.17 8.69
C LEU A 276 5.01 -6.91 8.59
N ASP A 277 4.35 -6.81 7.44
CA ASP A 277 3.11 -7.53 7.15
C ASP A 277 3.39 -8.84 6.39
N LEU A 278 3.30 -9.94 7.12
CA LEU A 278 3.36 -11.30 6.59
C LEU A 278 1.99 -12.01 6.67
N SER A 279 0.92 -11.27 6.94
CA SER A 279 -0.42 -11.80 7.13
C SER A 279 -0.85 -12.65 5.93
N ARG A 280 -1.48 -13.78 6.22
CA ARG A 280 -2.00 -14.76 5.25
C ARG A 280 -0.96 -15.28 4.24
N LEU A 281 0.34 -15.09 4.49
CA LEU A 281 1.42 -15.71 3.73
C LEU A 281 1.74 -17.11 4.29
N SER A 282 2.45 -17.89 3.48
CA SER A 282 2.94 -19.23 3.84
C SER A 282 4.37 -19.42 3.33
N GLY A 283 4.99 -20.56 3.66
CA GLY A 283 6.32 -20.91 3.12
C GLY A 283 7.49 -20.07 3.67
N PHE A 284 7.31 -19.38 4.79
CA PHE A 284 8.36 -18.60 5.45
C PHE A 284 8.64 -19.09 6.87
N THR A 285 9.81 -18.71 7.37
CA THR A 285 10.19 -18.81 8.78
C THR A 285 10.72 -17.46 9.24
N LEU A 286 10.41 -17.05 10.46
CA LEU A 286 11.02 -15.84 11.02
C LEU A 286 12.46 -16.14 11.47
N PRO A 287 13.44 -15.30 11.09
CA PRO A 287 14.84 -15.51 11.47
C PRO A 287 15.08 -15.26 12.96
N GLU A 288 16.08 -15.94 13.53
CA GLU A 288 16.59 -15.60 14.86
C GLU A 288 17.07 -14.14 14.90
N GLY A 289 16.82 -13.46 16.03
CA GLY A 289 17.23 -12.07 16.22
C GLY A 289 16.42 -11.06 15.41
N LEU A 290 15.28 -11.44 14.84
CA LEU A 290 14.38 -10.50 14.15
C LEU A 290 13.94 -9.37 15.10
N GLU A 291 14.16 -8.13 14.67
CA GLU A 291 13.66 -6.92 15.33
C GLU A 291 12.76 -6.15 14.34
N VAL A 292 11.52 -5.88 14.75
CA VAL A 292 10.55 -5.08 13.99
C VAL A 292 10.26 -3.81 14.78
N GLY A 293 10.60 -2.66 14.20
CA GLY A 293 10.46 -1.34 14.81
C GLY A 293 9.03 -0.80 14.80
N GLY A 294 8.13 -1.39 14.02
CA GLY A 294 6.69 -1.15 14.06
C GLY A 294 5.90 -2.42 14.35
N THR A 295 4.74 -2.53 13.71
CA THR A 295 3.84 -3.70 13.83
C THR A 295 4.38 -4.91 13.08
N LEU A 296 4.30 -6.09 13.71
CA LEU A 296 4.49 -7.38 13.04
C LEU A 296 3.13 -8.07 12.87
N ASP A 297 2.66 -8.17 11.64
CA ASP A 297 1.41 -8.85 11.32
C ASP A 297 1.66 -10.26 10.77
N LEU A 298 1.25 -11.27 11.54
CA LEU A 298 1.31 -12.69 11.20
C LEU A 298 -0.10 -13.31 11.14
N HIS A 299 -1.15 -12.49 11.12
CA HIS A 299 -2.55 -12.92 11.13
C HIS A 299 -2.82 -13.97 10.03
N GLY A 300 -3.49 -15.06 10.40
CA GLY A 300 -3.94 -16.08 9.45
C GLY A 300 -2.81 -16.82 8.73
N THR A 301 -1.59 -16.80 9.26
CA THR A 301 -0.45 -17.56 8.71
C THR A 301 -0.36 -18.95 9.32
N ASP A 302 0.39 -19.83 8.66
CA ASP A 302 0.68 -21.20 9.13
C ASP A 302 1.81 -21.27 10.17
N ILE A 303 2.22 -20.13 10.75
CA ILE A 303 3.32 -20.08 11.71
C ILE A 303 3.04 -20.94 12.95
N LYS A 304 4.04 -21.71 13.37
CA LYS A 304 3.94 -22.66 14.50
C LYS A 304 4.71 -22.21 15.73
N ALA A 305 5.73 -21.36 15.55
CA ALA A 305 6.60 -20.86 16.61
C ALA A 305 7.19 -19.51 16.20
N LEU A 306 7.45 -18.65 17.18
CA LEU A 306 8.24 -17.43 17.03
C LEU A 306 9.70 -17.71 17.42
N PRO A 307 10.66 -16.99 16.83
CA PRO A 307 12.06 -17.15 17.19
C PRO A 307 12.31 -16.60 18.60
N ALA A 308 13.26 -17.21 19.31
CA ALA A 308 13.71 -16.68 20.59
C ALA A 308 14.31 -15.28 20.40
N GLY A 309 14.01 -14.37 21.33
CA GLY A 309 14.50 -12.99 21.29
C GLY A 309 13.88 -12.10 20.20
N LEU A 310 12.75 -12.51 19.61
CA LEU A 310 11.92 -11.63 18.78
C LEU A 310 11.59 -10.33 19.54
N LYS A 311 11.81 -9.18 18.90
CA LYS A 311 11.39 -7.88 19.43
C LYS A 311 10.44 -7.20 18.46
N VAL A 312 9.31 -6.73 18.97
CA VAL A 312 8.33 -5.95 18.22
C VAL A 312 8.07 -4.67 19.00
N SER A 313 8.41 -3.52 18.42
CA SER A 313 8.23 -2.22 19.07
C SER A 313 6.82 -1.66 18.92
N GLY A 314 6.04 -2.14 17.96
CA GLY A 314 4.60 -1.90 17.88
C GLY A 314 3.79 -3.13 18.25
N SER A 315 2.61 -3.25 17.65
CA SER A 315 1.68 -4.36 17.88
C SER A 315 2.13 -5.69 17.24
N LEU A 316 1.75 -6.82 17.85
CA LEU A 316 2.00 -8.17 17.33
C LEU A 316 0.67 -8.92 17.07
N TYR A 317 0.36 -9.15 15.80
CA TYR A 317 -0.85 -9.85 15.39
C TYR A 317 -0.56 -11.33 15.09
N LEU A 318 -1.09 -12.23 15.93
CA LEU A 318 -0.98 -13.68 15.77
C LEU A 318 -2.34 -14.36 15.62
N SER A 319 -3.39 -13.57 15.43
CA SER A 319 -4.76 -14.08 15.38
C SER A 319 -4.94 -15.09 14.24
N ASN A 320 -5.69 -16.16 14.50
CA ASN A 320 -5.93 -17.27 13.55
C ASN A 320 -4.65 -17.96 13.04
N THR A 321 -3.58 -18.00 13.83
CA THR A 321 -2.37 -18.77 13.50
C THR A 321 -2.36 -20.15 14.16
N LYS A 322 -1.45 -21.02 13.73
CA LYS A 322 -1.25 -22.37 14.30
C LYS A 322 -0.28 -22.41 15.48
N ILE A 323 0.04 -21.25 16.06
CA ILE A 323 0.98 -21.13 17.17
C ILE A 323 0.41 -21.75 18.44
N LYS A 324 1.27 -22.48 19.17
CA LYS A 324 0.91 -23.18 20.43
C LYS A 324 1.64 -22.64 21.65
N THR A 325 2.80 -22.02 21.45
CA THR A 325 3.67 -21.54 22.50
C THR A 325 4.31 -20.23 22.05
N LEU A 326 4.46 -19.29 22.98
CA LEU A 326 5.21 -18.06 22.79
C LEU A 326 6.61 -18.21 23.44
N PRO A 327 7.64 -17.50 22.95
CA PRO A 327 8.96 -17.53 23.55
C PRO A 327 8.95 -16.82 24.91
N ASN A 328 9.79 -17.31 25.84
CA ASN A 328 10.04 -16.62 27.11
C ASN A 328 10.59 -15.21 26.87
N ASN A 329 10.26 -14.27 27.76
CA ASN A 329 10.66 -12.87 27.68
C ASN A 329 10.23 -12.18 26.38
N LEU A 330 9.07 -12.56 25.82
CA LEU A 330 8.48 -11.87 24.67
C LEU A 330 8.10 -10.45 25.07
N LYS A 331 8.59 -9.46 24.31
CA LYS A 331 8.29 -8.04 24.50
C LYS A 331 7.55 -7.48 23.29
N VAL A 332 6.38 -6.89 23.54
CA VAL A 332 5.54 -6.24 22.52
C VAL A 332 5.29 -4.80 22.98
N GLY A 333 5.64 -3.84 22.12
CA GLY A 333 5.64 -2.42 22.50
C GLY A 333 4.28 -1.74 22.45
N GLU A 334 3.26 -2.40 21.93
CA GLU A 334 1.84 -2.00 21.95
C GLU A 334 1.00 -3.27 22.26
N ASP A 335 0.00 -3.58 21.44
CA ASP A 335 -0.95 -4.68 21.64
C ASP A 335 -0.42 -6.06 21.23
N LEU A 336 -0.86 -7.11 21.93
CA LEU A 336 -0.66 -8.52 21.55
C LEU A 336 -1.99 -9.22 21.26
N TYR A 337 -2.22 -9.58 19.99
CA TYR A 337 -3.45 -10.24 19.54
C TYR A 337 -3.26 -11.74 19.29
N LEU A 338 -3.77 -12.59 20.19
CA LEU A 338 -3.70 -14.06 20.14
C LEU A 338 -5.05 -14.72 19.81
N MET A 339 -6.03 -13.97 19.31
CA MET A 339 -7.38 -14.48 19.08
C MET A 339 -7.40 -15.75 18.23
N ASN A 340 -8.17 -16.75 18.66
CA ASN A 340 -8.30 -18.05 17.97
C ASN A 340 -6.97 -18.78 17.72
N THR A 341 -5.97 -18.58 18.58
CA THR A 341 -4.72 -19.38 18.56
C THR A 341 -4.84 -20.61 19.44
N LEU A 342 -3.86 -21.53 19.32
CA LEU A 342 -3.76 -22.74 20.15
C LEU A 342 -2.85 -22.54 21.37
N VAL A 343 -2.58 -21.29 21.76
CA VAL A 343 -1.73 -20.97 22.91
C VAL A 343 -2.42 -21.42 24.19
N THR A 344 -1.78 -22.32 24.94
CA THR A 344 -2.36 -22.84 26.19
C THR A 344 -1.88 -22.11 27.44
N LYS A 345 -0.74 -21.42 27.36
CA LYS A 345 -0.13 -20.67 28.45
C LYS A 345 0.63 -19.48 27.90
N LEU A 346 0.57 -18.35 28.60
CA LEU A 346 1.44 -17.22 28.33
C LEU A 346 2.87 -17.50 28.87
N PRO A 347 3.91 -16.93 28.24
CA PRO A 347 5.29 -17.21 28.61
C PRO A 347 5.70 -16.44 29.87
N SER A 348 6.69 -16.95 30.61
CA SER A 348 7.32 -16.21 31.70
C SER A 348 8.01 -14.95 31.16
N GLY A 349 7.92 -13.85 31.90
CA GLY A 349 8.49 -12.56 31.53
C GLY A 349 7.82 -11.89 30.33
N LEU A 350 6.55 -12.20 30.06
CA LEU A 350 5.77 -11.51 29.02
C LEU A 350 5.66 -10.02 29.35
N GLU A 351 6.01 -9.15 28.41
CA GLU A 351 5.82 -7.70 28.51
C GLU A 351 4.96 -7.22 27.32
N VAL A 352 3.83 -6.57 27.62
CA VAL A 352 2.91 -5.94 26.67
C VAL A 352 2.62 -4.53 27.18
N SER A 353 2.99 -3.51 26.39
CA SER A 353 2.84 -2.11 26.82
C SER A 353 1.43 -1.56 26.68
N ASP A 354 0.52 -2.28 26.03
CA ASP A 354 -0.89 -1.91 25.89
C ASP A 354 -1.79 -3.16 26.09
N ASP A 355 -2.73 -3.47 25.20
CA ASP A 355 -3.72 -4.52 25.43
C ASP A 355 -3.22 -5.93 25.07
N LEU A 356 -3.67 -6.92 25.86
CA LEU A 356 -3.53 -8.34 25.56
C LEU A 356 -4.88 -8.96 25.20
N VAL A 357 -5.03 -9.40 23.96
CA VAL A 357 -6.27 -10.03 23.46
C VAL A 357 -6.10 -11.52 23.25
N ILE A 358 -6.74 -12.31 24.12
CA ILE A 358 -6.65 -13.79 24.18
C ILE A 358 -8.00 -14.49 24.01
N THR A 359 -8.98 -13.81 23.42
CA THR A 359 -10.30 -14.37 23.11
C THR A 359 -10.20 -15.66 22.31
N ASN A 360 -10.97 -16.67 22.72
CA ASN A 360 -10.98 -18.01 22.11
C ASN A 360 -9.61 -18.70 22.09
N THR A 361 -8.81 -18.50 23.14
CA THR A 361 -7.61 -19.29 23.39
C THR A 361 -7.82 -20.24 24.57
N PRO A 362 -7.06 -21.35 24.66
CA PRO A 362 -7.04 -22.18 25.86
C PRO A 362 -6.34 -21.56 27.09
N VAL A 363 -5.89 -20.30 27.04
CA VAL A 363 -5.23 -19.63 28.16
C VAL A 363 -6.24 -19.43 29.30
N THR A 364 -5.87 -19.88 30.50
CA THR A 364 -6.71 -19.73 31.72
C THR A 364 -6.17 -18.73 32.72
N ASP A 365 -4.86 -18.45 32.68
CA ASP A 365 -4.16 -17.69 33.71
C ASP A 365 -3.08 -16.78 33.12
N ILE A 366 -2.80 -15.68 33.82
CA ILE A 366 -1.69 -14.77 33.53
C ILE A 366 -0.52 -15.10 34.47
N PRO A 367 0.72 -15.27 33.96
CA PRO A 367 1.91 -15.47 34.78
C PRO A 367 2.12 -14.33 35.78
N GLU A 368 2.54 -14.63 37.01
CA GLU A 368 2.73 -13.65 38.08
C GLU A 368 3.75 -12.54 37.73
N ASP A 369 4.70 -12.88 36.85
CA ASP A 369 5.78 -12.05 36.36
C ASP A 369 5.46 -11.34 35.03
N ALA A 370 4.26 -11.55 34.46
CA ALA A 370 3.82 -10.83 33.28
C ALA A 370 3.59 -9.34 33.60
N GLN A 371 3.97 -8.48 32.66
CA GLN A 371 3.77 -7.03 32.72
C GLN A 371 2.88 -6.63 31.54
N ILE A 372 1.60 -6.41 31.81
CA ILE A 372 0.61 -5.94 30.83
C ILE A 372 0.11 -4.60 31.36
N GLN A 373 0.27 -3.52 30.59
CA GLN A 373 -0.10 -2.17 31.05
C GLN A 373 -1.55 -1.83 30.74
N GLY A 374 -2.08 -2.35 29.62
CA GLY A 374 -3.48 -2.21 29.22
C GLY A 374 -4.37 -3.32 29.75
N ASP A 375 -5.47 -3.56 29.05
CA ASP A 375 -6.48 -4.53 29.41
C ASP A 375 -6.11 -5.96 28.97
N VAL A 376 -6.55 -6.94 29.76
CA VAL A 376 -6.53 -8.35 29.39
C VAL A 376 -7.91 -8.79 28.95
N ILE A 377 -8.09 -8.99 27.64
CA ILE A 377 -9.37 -9.29 27.01
C ILE A 377 -9.45 -10.78 26.65
N GLY A 378 -10.50 -11.47 27.08
CA GLY A 378 -10.79 -12.84 26.67
C GLY A 378 -10.59 -13.91 27.74
N LEU A 379 -10.13 -13.55 28.94
CA LEU A 379 -10.36 -14.36 30.13
C LEU A 379 -11.82 -14.16 30.55
N GLY A 380 -12.58 -15.24 30.69
CA GLY A 380 -13.96 -15.14 31.19
C GLY A 380 -14.03 -14.46 32.57
N HIS A 381 -15.25 -14.20 33.07
CA HIS A 381 -15.57 -13.46 34.31
C HIS A 381 -14.85 -13.89 35.63
N GLN A 382 -13.92 -14.84 35.60
CA GLN A 382 -13.18 -15.34 36.76
C GLN A 382 -11.79 -14.74 36.94
N TYR A 383 -11.23 -14.03 35.96
CA TYR A 383 -9.94 -13.36 36.16
C TYR A 383 -10.14 -12.02 36.89
N LYS A 384 -9.74 -11.98 38.15
CA LYS A 384 -9.51 -10.73 38.90
C LYS A 384 -8.01 -10.57 39.04
N ASP A 385 -7.44 -9.58 38.36
CA ASP A 385 -6.05 -9.22 38.54
C ASP A 385 -5.79 -8.87 40.03
N PRO A 386 -4.89 -9.57 40.73
CA PRO A 386 -4.59 -9.30 42.13
C PRO A 386 -3.88 -7.95 42.36
N LYS A 387 -3.39 -7.27 41.32
CA LYS A 387 -2.67 -5.98 41.37
C LYS A 387 -3.50 -4.79 40.87
N ILE A 388 -4.64 -5.01 40.21
CA ILE A 388 -5.55 -3.93 39.75
C ILE A 388 -6.75 -3.85 40.70
N ASN A 389 -6.68 -2.92 41.65
CA ASN A 389 -7.79 -2.64 42.58
C ASN A 389 -8.72 -1.56 42.01
N LYS A 390 -9.26 -1.78 40.81
CA LYS A 390 -10.42 -1.05 40.29
C LYS A 390 -11.41 -2.04 39.67
N PRO A 391 -12.70 -1.95 39.99
CA PRO A 391 -13.70 -2.79 39.32
C PRO A 391 -13.68 -2.48 37.83
N ALA A 392 -13.90 -3.51 37.00
CA ALA A 392 -14.13 -3.37 35.57
C ALA A 392 -15.45 -2.60 35.33
N GLU A 393 -15.40 -1.28 35.43
CA GLU A 393 -16.46 -0.38 34.98
C GLU A 393 -16.25 -0.15 33.48
N GLY A 394 -17.06 -0.82 32.66
CA GLY A 394 -16.97 -0.68 31.20
C GLY A 394 -17.48 -1.87 30.37
N TRP A 395 -18.10 -2.87 30.99
CA TRP A 395 -18.82 -3.90 30.22
C TRP A 395 -20.06 -3.30 29.58
N HIS A 396 -19.94 -2.87 28.33
CA HIS A 396 -21.08 -2.66 27.45
C HIS A 396 -21.27 -3.92 26.60
N GLU A 397 -22.34 -4.67 26.90
CA GLU A 397 -22.90 -5.61 25.95
C GLU A 397 -23.24 -4.85 24.66
N GLY A 398 -22.63 -5.26 23.55
CA GLY A 398 -23.08 -4.89 22.22
C GLY A 398 -22.39 -3.68 21.60
N HIS A 399 -21.12 -3.82 21.26
CA HIS A 399 -20.62 -3.26 20.00
C HIS A 399 -19.65 -4.27 19.40
N TRP A 400 -20.06 -4.92 18.30
CA TRP A 400 -19.08 -5.40 17.34
C TRP A 400 -18.24 -4.19 16.99
N VAL A 401 -16.98 -4.17 17.41
CA VAL A 401 -16.02 -3.27 16.77
C VAL A 401 -15.94 -3.80 15.36
N ASP A 402 -16.57 -3.12 14.42
CA ASP A 402 -16.26 -3.25 13.01
C ASP A 402 -14.78 -2.94 12.89
N LEU A 403 -13.96 -4.00 12.97
CA LEU A 403 -12.60 -4.00 12.48
C LEU A 403 -12.65 -3.37 11.09
N PRO A 404 -11.72 -2.45 10.73
CA PRO A 404 -11.70 -1.87 9.41
C PRO A 404 -11.80 -3.01 8.40
N HIS A 405 -12.96 -3.09 7.75
CA HIS A 405 -13.22 -4.02 6.68
C HIS A 405 -12.21 -3.68 5.59
N TYR A 406 -11.06 -4.35 5.62
CA TYR A 406 -10.25 -4.44 4.44
C TYR A 406 -11.07 -5.29 3.48
N HIS A 407 -11.76 -4.60 2.58
CA HIS A 407 -12.31 -5.18 1.37
C HIS A 407 -11.13 -5.78 0.60
N GLY A 408 -10.73 -6.99 1.00
CA GLY A 408 -10.06 -7.90 0.12
C GLY A 408 -11.04 -8.15 -1.01
N ASP A 409 -10.79 -7.50 -2.14
CA ASP A 409 -11.42 -7.83 -3.40
C ASP A 409 -11.34 -9.36 -3.54
N ARG A 410 -12.50 -10.00 -3.32
CA ARG A 410 -12.76 -11.34 -3.81
C ARG A 410 -12.83 -11.20 -5.32
N GLU A 411 -11.83 -11.74 -6.00
CA GLU A 411 -11.92 -12.62 -7.18
C GLU A 411 -10.53 -12.92 -7.76
#